data_AF-A0A847EXL0-F1
#
_entry.id   AF-A0A847EXL0-F1
#
_cell.length_a   1.000
_cell.length_b   1.000
_cell.length_c   1.000
_cell.angle_alpha   90.00
_cell.angle_beta   90.00
_cell.angle_gamma   90.00
#
_symmetry.space_group_name_H-M   'P 1'
#
loop_
_entity.id
_entity.type
_entity.pdbx_description
1 polymer ?
#
loop_
_entity_poly.entity_id
_entity_poly.type
_entity_poly.pdbx_seq_one_letter_code
_entity_poly.pdbx_strand_id
1 'polypeptide(L)'
;MSTNETKSCFSCIVRRLVSVTCLILVGSVFMAMAVDGSALWLPVQADQPVTVRLSDKKPSPTLLLAKQVLEAGWQGQAGVTLKLERKADKALKPGGFRFTGEGISATTDVGLLYGAYAYLRTQQVEGTVRPTVSNPSYQLRVLNHWDNLDGSIERGYAGRS
;
A
#
# COMPACT_ATOMS: atom_id res chain seq x y z
N MET A 1 -44.30 21.15 -50.04
CA MET A 1 -44.47 20.91 -48.60
C MET A 1 -43.61 19.70 -48.20
N SER A 2 -42.61 19.90 -47.33
CA SER A 2 -42.23 18.93 -46.29
C SER A 2 -41.42 17.64 -46.61
N THR A 3 -40.37 17.68 -47.44
CA THR A 3 -39.46 16.49 -47.56
C THR A 3 -37.96 16.76 -47.40
N ASN A 4 -37.47 17.97 -47.67
CA ASN A 4 -36.05 18.29 -47.50
C ASN A 4 -35.68 18.76 -46.08
N GLU A 5 -36.58 19.46 -45.39
CA GLU A 5 -36.32 19.91 -44.01
C GLU A 5 -36.32 18.75 -43.00
N THR A 6 -37.17 17.75 -43.22
CA THR A 6 -37.23 16.54 -42.39
C THR A 6 -35.96 15.70 -42.50
N LYS A 7 -35.37 15.60 -43.69
CA LYS A 7 -34.08 14.90 -43.91
C LYS A 7 -32.89 15.62 -43.26
N SER A 8 -32.86 16.95 -43.32
CA SER A 8 -31.82 17.77 -42.68
C SER A 8 -31.86 17.66 -41.15
N CYS A 9 -33.06 17.74 -40.57
CA CYS A 9 -33.26 17.57 -39.14
C CYS A 9 -32.87 16.15 -38.66
N PHE A 10 -33.26 15.11 -39.40
CA PHE A 10 -32.90 13.72 -39.09
C PHE A 10 -31.38 13.49 -39.15
N SER A 11 -30.68 14.06 -40.15
CA SER A 11 -29.22 13.97 -40.26
C SER A 11 -28.48 14.67 -39.11
N CYS A 12 -29.01 15.79 -38.60
CA CYS A 12 -28.44 16.50 -37.45
C CYS A 12 -28.63 15.72 -36.14
N ILE A 13 -29.79 15.10 -35.95
CA ILE A 13 -30.09 14.27 -34.77
C ILE A 13 -29.20 13.02 -34.77
N VAL A 14 -29.08 12.32 -35.90
CA VAL A 14 -28.22 11.13 -36.03
C VAL A 14 -26.75 11.48 -35.79
N ARG A 15 -26.23 12.60 -36.33
CA ARG A 15 -24.86 13.05 -36.05
C ARG A 15 -24.62 13.37 -34.58
N ARG A 16 -25.58 14.03 -33.90
CA ARG A 16 -25.50 14.29 -32.46
C ARG A 16 -25.55 13.01 -31.64
N LEU A 17 -26.43 12.06 -31.99
CA LEU A 17 -26.52 10.77 -31.31
C LEU A 17 -25.21 10.00 -31.45
N VAL A 18 -24.67 9.88 -32.67
CA VAL A 18 -23.39 9.21 -32.93
C VAL A 18 -22.24 9.88 -32.16
N SER A 19 -22.15 11.21 -32.15
CA SER A 19 -21.12 11.93 -31.38
C SER A 19 -21.23 11.69 -29.87
N VAL A 20 -22.45 11.69 -29.31
CA VAL A 20 -22.69 11.43 -27.89
C VAL A 20 -22.36 9.98 -27.54
N THR A 21 -22.77 9.02 -28.37
CA THR A 21 -22.42 7.60 -28.17
C THR A 21 -20.91 7.37 -28.29
N CYS A 22 -20.22 8.06 -29.20
CA CYS A 22 -18.76 8.01 -29.32
C CYS A 22 -18.07 8.60 -28.08
N LEU A 23 -18.56 9.73 -27.54
CA LEU A 23 -18.06 10.34 -26.31
C LEU A 23 -18.27 9.45 -25.09
N ILE A 24 -19.42 8.76 -24.99
CA ILE A 24 -19.70 7.79 -23.92
C ILE A 24 -18.77 6.57 -24.04
N LEU A 25 -18.60 6.03 -25.26
CA LEU A 25 -17.68 4.90 -25.51
C LEU A 25 -16.23 5.26 -25.19
N VAL A 26 -15.75 6.43 -25.64
CA VAL A 26 -14.39 6.90 -25.32
C VAL A 26 -14.24 7.16 -23.82
N GLY A 27 -15.22 7.77 -23.16
CA GLY A 27 -15.21 8.00 -21.71
C GLY A 27 -15.19 6.71 -20.88
N SER A 28 -15.86 5.66 -21.35
CA SER A 28 -15.87 4.35 -20.67
C SER A 28 -14.54 3.59 -20.75
N VAL A 29 -13.73 3.81 -21.79
CA VAL A 29 -12.40 3.18 -21.93
C VAL A 29 -11.39 3.77 -20.95
N PHE A 30 -11.52 5.04 -20.57
CA PHE A 30 -10.62 5.70 -19.61
C PHE A 30 -10.79 5.26 -18.15
N MET A 31 -11.90 4.58 -17.81
CA MET A 31 -12.19 4.14 -16.44
C MET A 31 -11.66 2.73 -16.12
N ALA A 32 -11.15 1.99 -17.09
CA ALA A 32 -10.68 0.62 -16.91
C ALA A 32 -9.16 0.55 -16.63
N MET A 33 -8.70 1.19 -15.55
CA MET A 33 -7.37 0.91 -15.03
C MET A 33 -7.43 -0.38 -14.20
N ALA A 34 -7.03 -1.50 -14.79
CA ALA A 34 -6.88 -2.75 -14.05
C ALA A 34 -5.64 -2.66 -13.15
N VAL A 35 -5.77 -3.10 -11.90
CA VAL A 35 -4.61 -3.30 -11.02
C VAL A 35 -3.85 -4.53 -11.52
N ASP A 36 -2.56 -4.38 -11.81
CA ASP A 36 -1.71 -5.44 -12.38
C ASP A 36 -1.25 -6.49 -11.34
N GLY A 37 -1.59 -6.28 -10.06
CA GLY A 37 -1.24 -7.16 -8.94
C GLY A 37 0.20 -7.04 -8.45
N SER A 38 1.03 -6.20 -9.07
CA SER A 38 2.45 -6.07 -8.74
C SER A 38 2.71 -5.59 -7.31
N ALA A 39 1.81 -4.75 -6.78
CA ALA A 39 1.91 -4.21 -5.42
C ALA A 39 1.41 -5.17 -4.32
N LEU A 40 0.88 -6.34 -4.70
CA LEU A 40 0.37 -7.37 -3.78
C LEU A 40 -0.62 -6.78 -2.75
N TRP A 41 -0.40 -7.04 -1.47
CA TRP A 41 -1.23 -6.58 -0.36
C TRP A 41 -0.89 -5.17 0.14
N LEU A 42 0.17 -4.55 -0.40
CA LEU A 42 0.58 -3.19 -0.06
C LEU A 42 0.36 -2.20 -1.22
N PRO A 43 -0.86 -2.08 -1.80
CA PRO A 43 -1.08 -1.33 -3.02
C PRO A 43 -1.18 0.18 -2.85
N VAL A 44 -1.28 0.69 -1.61
CA VAL A 44 -1.74 2.06 -1.38
C VAL A 44 -0.58 3.02 -1.11
N GLN A 45 -0.41 4.00 -1.99
CA GLN A 45 0.43 5.17 -1.75
C GLN A 45 -0.26 6.10 -0.75
N ALA A 46 0.55 6.82 0.03
CA ALA A 46 0.05 7.75 1.03
C ALA A 46 -0.85 8.81 0.39
N ASP A 47 -2.09 8.87 0.87
CA ASP A 47 -3.07 9.89 0.46
C ASP A 47 -2.96 11.15 1.33
N GLN A 48 -2.40 10.98 2.55
CA GLN A 48 -2.31 12.04 3.54
C GLN A 48 -0.87 12.19 4.06
N PRO A 49 -0.42 13.42 4.38
CA PRO A 49 0.91 13.62 4.92
C PRO A 49 1.00 13.08 6.36
N VAL A 50 2.06 12.32 6.65
CA VAL A 50 2.47 11.91 8.00
C VAL A 50 3.90 12.35 8.26
N THR A 51 4.19 12.76 9.49
CA THR A 51 5.56 13.04 9.91
C THR A 51 6.06 11.93 10.81
N VAL A 52 7.08 11.18 10.38
CA VAL A 52 7.67 10.14 11.22
C VAL A 52 8.96 10.64 11.86
N ARG A 53 8.94 10.75 13.20
CA ARG A 53 10.08 11.14 14.04
C ARG A 53 10.80 9.92 14.55
N LEU A 54 12.13 9.95 14.45
CA LEU A 54 13.02 8.92 14.96
C LEU A 54 13.62 9.39 16.29
N SER A 55 13.61 8.55 17.32
CA SER A 55 14.28 8.87 18.59
C SER A 55 15.80 8.87 18.49
N ASP A 56 16.37 8.11 17.56
CA ASP A 56 17.80 7.87 17.46
C ASP A 56 18.51 9.03 16.73
N LYS A 57 19.58 9.58 17.33
CA LYS A 57 20.39 10.65 16.70
C LYS A 57 21.06 10.21 15.39
N LYS A 58 21.39 8.92 15.28
CA LYS A 58 21.99 8.28 14.11
C LYS A 58 21.16 7.03 13.76
N PRO A 59 20.15 7.16 12.90
CA PRO A 59 19.28 6.05 12.56
C PRO A 59 19.99 5.02 11.68
N SER A 60 19.70 3.73 11.88
CA SER A 60 20.20 2.66 11.01
C SER A 60 19.44 2.64 9.67
N PRO A 61 19.97 1.95 8.63
CA PRO A 61 19.26 1.75 7.37
C PRO A 61 17.87 1.10 7.56
N THR A 62 17.76 0.14 8.47
CA THR A 62 16.48 -0.54 8.79
C THR A 62 15.47 0.42 9.40
N LEU A 63 15.92 1.33 10.26
CA LEU A 63 15.05 2.34 10.85
C LEU A 63 14.61 3.41 9.83
N LEU A 64 15.51 3.80 8.93
CA LEU A 64 15.18 4.68 7.81
C LEU A 64 14.14 4.04 6.88
N LEU A 65 14.29 2.74 6.59
CA LEU A 65 13.30 1.99 5.81
C LEU A 65 11.93 1.94 6.53
N ALA A 66 11.90 1.72 7.83
CA ALA A 66 10.65 1.73 8.61
C ALA A 66 9.93 3.09 8.51
N LYS A 67 10.69 4.19 8.57
CA LYS A 67 10.18 5.54 8.33
C LYS A 67 9.61 5.68 6.91
N GLN A 68 10.40 5.29 5.90
CA GLN A 68 9.98 5.38 4.50
C GLN A 68 8.71 4.58 4.22
N VAL A 69 8.58 3.37 4.77
CA VAL A 69 7.39 2.53 4.63
C VAL A 69 6.14 3.24 5.17
N LEU A 70 6.24 3.82 6.38
CA LEU A 70 5.12 4.56 6.97
C LEU A 70 4.75 5.81 6.17
N GLU A 71 5.74 6.58 5.74
CA GLU A 71 5.52 7.81 4.95
C GLU A 71 4.96 7.50 3.56
N ALA A 72 5.39 6.40 2.94
CA ALA A 72 4.92 6.00 1.61
C ALA A 72 3.55 5.33 1.63
N GLY A 73 3.16 4.68 2.73
CA GLY A 73 1.94 3.88 2.83
C GLY A 73 0.84 4.49 3.72
N TRP A 74 0.99 5.72 4.19
CA TRP A 74 0.10 6.31 5.20
C TRP A 74 -1.36 6.47 4.75
N GLN A 75 -2.28 5.84 5.49
CA GLN A 75 -3.73 5.95 5.27
C GLN A 75 -4.48 6.52 6.49
N GLY A 76 -3.73 7.04 7.47
CA GLY A 76 -4.31 7.60 8.69
C GLY A 76 -4.76 9.04 8.52
N GLN A 77 -5.06 9.69 9.65
CA GLN A 77 -5.35 11.12 9.68
C GLN A 77 -4.16 11.95 9.19
N ALA A 78 -4.45 13.03 8.47
CA ALA A 78 -3.46 13.97 7.97
C ALA A 78 -2.76 14.73 9.10
N GLY A 79 -1.46 15.00 8.93
CA GLY A 79 -0.68 15.83 9.85
C GLY A 79 -0.31 15.15 11.17
N VAL A 80 -0.58 13.84 11.31
CA VAL A 80 -0.16 13.08 12.49
C VAL A 80 1.36 12.99 12.54
N THR A 81 1.90 13.12 13.75
CA THR A 81 3.31 12.82 14.03
C THR A 81 3.41 11.46 14.69
N LEU A 82 4.06 10.51 14.03
CA LEU A 82 4.39 9.21 14.62
C LEU A 82 5.81 9.19 15.14
N LYS A 83 6.00 8.59 16.31
CA LYS A 83 7.31 8.35 16.89
C LYS A 83 7.72 6.88 16.71
N LEU A 84 8.90 6.66 16.14
CA LEU A 84 9.58 5.37 16.16
C LEU A 84 10.68 5.41 17.22
N GLU A 85 10.54 4.57 18.23
CA GLU A 85 11.42 4.58 19.39
C GLU A 85 11.98 3.20 19.73
N ARG A 86 13.30 3.12 19.83
CA ARG A 86 13.96 1.97 20.43
C ARG A 86 13.92 2.09 21.94
N LYS A 87 13.24 1.16 22.61
CA LYS A 87 13.06 1.18 24.05
C LYS A 87 13.17 -0.23 24.61
N ALA A 88 13.88 -0.35 25.74
CA ALA A 88 13.91 -1.59 26.49
C ALA A 88 12.50 -1.92 27.01
N ASP A 89 12.01 -3.11 26.66
CA ASP A 89 10.73 -3.63 27.12
C ASP A 89 10.89 -5.15 27.33
N LYS A 90 10.73 -5.62 28.57
CA LYS A 90 10.87 -7.03 28.93
C LYS A 90 9.79 -7.92 28.31
N ALA A 91 8.67 -7.33 27.90
CA ALA A 91 7.59 -8.05 27.22
C ALA A 91 7.90 -8.31 25.74
N LEU A 92 8.93 -7.67 25.16
CA LEU A 92 9.26 -7.79 23.74
C LEU A 92 10.39 -8.79 23.50
N LYS A 93 10.10 -9.79 22.67
CA LYS A 93 11.08 -10.70 22.07
C LYS A 93 11.82 -10.00 20.92
N PRO A 94 12.95 -10.54 20.44
CA PRO A 94 13.59 -10.04 19.22
C PRO A 94 12.60 -10.02 18.03
N GLY A 95 12.42 -8.85 17.43
CA GLY A 95 11.43 -8.63 16.35
C GLY A 95 10.01 -8.37 16.85
N GLY A 96 9.76 -8.36 18.16
CA GLY A 96 8.51 -7.87 18.73
C GLY A 96 8.42 -6.35 18.68
N PHE A 97 7.19 -5.83 18.71
CA PHE A 97 6.89 -4.40 18.73
C PHE A 97 5.65 -4.10 19.58
N ARG A 98 5.49 -2.83 19.92
CA ARG A 98 4.36 -2.30 20.66
C ARG A 98 3.83 -1.05 19.96
N PHE A 99 2.52 -1.02 19.73
CA PHE A 99 1.82 0.21 19.41
C PHE A 99 1.55 0.99 20.70
N THR A 100 1.91 2.26 20.67
CA THR A 100 1.66 3.24 21.72
C THR A 100 0.67 4.28 21.21
N GLY A 101 0.21 5.19 22.07
CA GLY A 101 -0.62 6.31 21.63
C GLY A 101 0.12 7.28 20.69
N GLU A 102 1.45 7.25 20.67
CA GLU A 102 2.30 8.19 19.93
C GLU A 102 3.01 7.53 18.74
N GLY A 103 2.89 6.21 18.55
CA GLY A 103 3.54 5.48 17.47
C GLY A 103 3.95 4.06 17.84
N ILE A 104 5.20 3.72 17.57
CA ILE A 104 5.69 2.34 17.62
C ILE A 104 6.97 2.31 18.44
N SER A 105 7.03 1.38 19.40
CA SER A 105 8.25 1.08 20.14
C SER A 105 8.66 -0.39 19.98
N ALA A 106 9.97 -0.64 19.97
CA ALA A 106 10.53 -1.98 19.93
C ALA A 106 11.92 -2.02 20.58
N THR A 107 12.42 -3.22 20.86
CA THR A 107 13.79 -3.43 21.37
C THR A 107 14.84 -3.47 20.26
N THR A 108 14.44 -3.67 18.99
CA THR A 108 15.32 -3.79 17.82
C THR A 108 14.79 -3.02 16.61
N ASP A 109 15.66 -2.69 15.65
CA ASP A 109 15.31 -1.93 14.43
C ASP A 109 14.34 -2.72 13.57
N VAL A 110 14.57 -4.03 13.50
CA VAL A 110 13.72 -4.98 12.78
C VAL A 110 12.33 -5.05 13.43
N GLY A 111 12.24 -4.97 14.76
CA GLY A 111 10.95 -4.88 15.46
C GLY A 111 10.19 -3.62 15.06
N LEU A 112 10.87 -2.46 14.97
CA LEU A 112 10.25 -1.22 14.47
C LEU A 112 9.79 -1.34 13.02
N LEU A 113 10.56 -2.00 12.15
CA LEU A 113 10.18 -2.26 10.76
C LEU A 113 8.96 -3.18 10.66
N TYR A 114 8.90 -4.27 11.43
CA TYR A 114 7.72 -5.13 11.48
C TYR A 114 6.50 -4.40 12.04
N GLY A 115 6.71 -3.57 13.05
CA GLY A 115 5.68 -2.70 13.59
C GLY A 115 5.14 -1.73 12.55
N ALA A 116 5.99 -1.11 11.72
CA ALA A 116 5.59 -0.20 10.65
C ALA A 116 4.62 -0.87 9.66
N TYR A 117 5.00 -2.04 9.11
CA TYR A 117 4.11 -2.80 8.24
C TYR A 117 2.81 -3.24 8.93
N ALA A 118 2.89 -3.67 10.19
CA ALA A 118 1.71 -4.03 10.96
C ALA A 118 0.79 -2.83 11.22
N TYR A 119 1.35 -1.64 11.44
CA TYR A 119 0.60 -0.41 11.67
C TYR A 119 -0.21 -0.05 10.43
N LEU A 120 0.43 -0.05 9.25
CA LEU A 120 -0.24 0.17 7.96
C LEU A 120 -1.34 -0.86 7.71
N ARG A 121 -1.05 -2.14 7.95
CA ARG A 121 -2.05 -3.22 7.82
C ARG A 121 -3.24 -2.99 8.75
N THR A 122 -3.02 -2.63 10.01
CA THR A 122 -4.12 -2.34 10.95
C THR A 122 -4.93 -1.13 10.52
N GLN A 123 -4.32 -0.09 9.96
CA GLN A 123 -5.07 1.03 9.35
C GLN A 123 -5.96 0.55 8.20
N GLN A 124 -5.42 -0.29 7.30
CA GLN A 124 -6.16 -0.80 6.15
C GLN A 124 -7.32 -1.73 6.55
N VAL A 125 -7.12 -2.59 7.55
CA VAL A 125 -8.11 -3.63 7.93
C VAL A 125 -9.10 -3.15 8.99
N GLU A 126 -8.63 -2.41 10.00
CA GLU A 126 -9.42 -2.03 11.19
C GLU A 126 -9.76 -0.53 11.21
N GLY A 127 -9.13 0.29 10.37
CA GLY A 127 -9.33 1.74 10.29
C GLY A 127 -8.70 2.55 11.44
N THR A 128 -8.54 1.95 12.63
CA THR A 128 -7.96 2.63 13.80
C THR A 128 -6.91 1.75 14.48
N VAL A 129 -5.73 2.31 14.78
CA VAL A 129 -4.68 1.58 15.48
C VAL A 129 -4.80 1.78 16.99
N ARG A 130 -4.94 0.69 17.74
CA ARG A 130 -5.03 0.69 19.21
C ARG A 130 -3.70 0.25 19.84
N PRO A 131 -3.40 0.68 21.08
CA PRO A 131 -2.24 0.18 21.80
C PRO A 131 -2.28 -1.35 21.91
N THR A 132 -1.21 -2.01 21.50
CA THR A 132 -1.12 -3.48 21.41
C THR A 132 0.34 -3.91 21.44
N VAL A 133 0.59 -5.15 21.89
CA VAL A 133 1.91 -5.80 21.86
C VAL A 133 1.85 -6.97 20.91
N SER A 134 2.85 -7.11 20.05
CA SER A 134 3.00 -8.26 19.17
C SER A 134 4.41 -8.83 19.26
N ASN A 135 4.51 -10.15 19.33
CA ASN A 135 5.77 -10.88 19.37
C ASN A 135 5.72 -12.04 18.37
N PRO A 136 6.82 -12.31 17.65
CA PRO A 136 6.90 -13.51 16.83
C PRO A 136 6.90 -14.76 17.71
N SER A 137 6.12 -15.76 17.33
CA SER A 137 6.09 -17.07 17.99
C SER A 137 7.34 -17.90 17.70
N TYR A 138 7.89 -17.78 16.48
CA TYR A 138 9.05 -18.51 16.01
C TYR A 138 10.22 -17.58 15.70
N GLN A 139 11.42 -18.01 16.09
CA GLN A 139 12.66 -17.25 15.85
C GLN A 139 13.01 -17.21 14.36
N LEU A 140 12.95 -18.36 13.68
CA LEU A 140 13.20 -18.48 12.24
C LEU A 140 11.88 -18.51 11.46
N ARG A 141 11.78 -17.66 10.44
CA ARG A 141 10.62 -17.52 9.54
C ARG A 141 11.17 -17.38 8.12
N VAL A 142 11.56 -18.51 7.55
CA VAL A 142 12.34 -18.57 6.30
C VAL A 142 11.43 -19.09 5.19
N LEU A 143 11.55 -18.49 4.01
CA LEU A 143 10.94 -18.99 2.77
C LEU A 143 12.00 -19.77 2.00
N ASN A 144 11.60 -20.88 1.40
CA ASN A 144 12.45 -21.67 0.52
C ASN A 144 12.12 -21.34 -0.93
N HIS A 145 13.16 -21.30 -1.75
CA HIS A 145 13.11 -21.12 -3.20
C HIS A 145 13.73 -22.36 -3.84
N TRP A 146 13.10 -22.88 -4.89
CA TRP A 146 13.57 -24.05 -5.65
C TRP A 146 14.07 -23.59 -7.02
N ASP A 147 14.88 -22.54 -6.98
CA ASP A 147 15.36 -21.82 -8.15
C ASP A 147 16.67 -22.45 -8.63
N ASN A 148 16.78 -22.63 -9.94
CA ASN A 148 17.96 -23.15 -10.61
C ASN A 148 18.82 -22.00 -11.14
N LEU A 149 20.12 -22.25 -11.32
CA LEU A 149 21.08 -21.26 -11.85
C LEU A 149 20.79 -20.85 -13.31
N ASP A 150 20.02 -21.64 -14.05
CA ASP A 150 19.57 -21.32 -15.40
C ASP A 150 18.30 -20.43 -15.43
N GLY A 151 17.81 -20.01 -14.25
CA GLY A 151 16.62 -19.18 -14.04
C GLY A 151 15.29 -19.92 -14.12
N SER A 152 15.29 -21.26 -14.27
CA SER A 152 14.09 -22.08 -14.08
C SER A 152 13.78 -22.30 -12.59
N ILE A 153 12.54 -22.64 -12.25
CA ILE A 153 12.12 -22.94 -10.87
C ILE A 153 11.44 -24.30 -10.85
N GLU A 154 11.92 -25.23 -10.02
CA GLU A 154 11.24 -26.52 -9.85
C GLU A 154 9.88 -26.30 -9.18
N ARG A 155 8.82 -26.79 -9.83
CA ARG A 155 7.42 -26.55 -9.41
C ARG A 155 7.06 -25.05 -9.37
N GLY A 156 7.73 -24.22 -10.16
CA GLY A 156 7.40 -22.81 -10.33
C GLY A 156 6.26 -22.59 -11.32
N TYR A 157 5.25 -21.82 -10.90
CA TYR A 157 4.10 -21.42 -11.74
C TYR A 157 3.98 -19.90 -11.92
N ALA A 158 4.98 -19.14 -11.45
CA ALA A 158 4.95 -17.68 -11.38
C ALA A 158 6.00 -16.98 -12.26
N GLY A 159 6.59 -17.69 -13.22
CA GLY A 159 7.63 -17.18 -14.11
C GLY A 159 9.02 -17.72 -13.79
N ARG A 160 10.05 -16.90 -14.07
CA ARG A 160 11.47 -17.22 -13.86
C ARG A 160 11.97 -16.57 -12.57
N SER A 161 13.12 -17.04 -12.07
CA SER A 161 13.86 -16.43 -10.95
C SER A 161 14.30 -15.00 -11.28
#